data_AF-A0A1F5SHF6-F1
#
_entry.id   AF-A0A1F5SHF6-F1
#
_cell.length_a   1.000
_cell.length_b   1.000
_cell.length_c   1.000
_cell.angle_alpha   90.00
_cell.angle_beta   90.00
_cell.angle_gamma   90.00
#
_symmetry.space_group_name_H-M   'P 1'
#
loop_
_entity.id
_entity.type
_entity.pdbx_description
1 polymer ?
#
loop_
_entity_poly.entity_id
_entity_poly.type
_entity_poly.pdbx_seq_one_letter_code
_entity_poly.pdbx_strand_id
1 'polypeptide(L)'
;MINEFKKTIPRFVKNFYTGSLKSYKKISYSQCGEDLIMFSLVKKFPKDSLLYIDVGAHHPKRFSNTALFYKNGWRGINVEPDKNNFKLFGKRKRDINLNLGVYTKEGIMPYFRLNESTLNTFSENEAREYEKKHNFKIIAIDEIPIATLNSVINKYNNGIFPPFLNIDTEGTELEILQTIDYVKNFPKIICAETMGYGGYRSTNENKELINFLLGVGYLIYGQTGLNSIFTHKKWINY
;
A
#
# COMPACT_ATOMS: atom_id res chain seq x y z
N MET A 1 -37.27 -3.03 -22.46
CA MET A 1 -37.70 -4.07 -21.50
C MET A 1 -37.12 -3.95 -20.07
N ILE A 2 -35.92 -3.39 -19.82
CA ILE A 2 -35.42 -3.21 -18.43
C ILE A 2 -35.92 -1.91 -17.76
N ASN A 3 -36.29 -0.89 -18.54
CA ASN A 3 -36.71 0.42 -18.01
C ASN A 3 -38.20 0.50 -17.62
N GLU A 4 -39.04 -0.47 -18.00
CA GLU A 4 -40.47 -0.49 -17.61
C GLU A 4 -40.72 -1.21 -16.27
N PHE A 5 -39.84 -2.14 -15.87
CA PHE A 5 -39.97 -2.87 -14.61
C PHE A 5 -39.77 -2.01 -13.34
N LYS A 6 -39.25 -0.78 -13.48
CA LYS A 6 -39.05 0.13 -12.32
C LYS A 6 -40.31 0.92 -11.93
N LYS A 7 -41.38 0.87 -12.72
CA LYS A 7 -42.61 1.66 -12.48
C LYS A 7 -43.69 0.93 -11.69
N THR A 8 -43.56 -0.37 -11.48
CA THR A 8 -44.60 -1.23 -10.86
C THR A 8 -44.22 -1.78 -9.48
N ILE A 9 -43.14 -1.30 -8.86
CA ILE A 9 -42.74 -1.73 -7.52
C ILE A 9 -43.48 -0.87 -6.47
N PRO A 10 -44.33 -1.46 -5.61
CA PRO A 10 -45.06 -0.74 -4.57
C PRO A 10 -44.11 0.07 -3.67
N ARG A 11 -44.54 1.27 -3.25
CA ARG A 11 -43.72 2.19 -2.44
C ARG A 11 -43.19 1.56 -1.15
N PHE A 12 -43.92 0.58 -0.59
CA PHE A 12 -43.49 -0.20 0.58
C PHE A 12 -42.31 -1.15 0.28
N VAL A 13 -42.23 -1.73 -0.92
CA VAL A 13 -41.10 -2.58 -1.35
C VAL A 13 -39.84 -1.75 -1.61
N LYS A 14 -39.99 -0.51 -2.08
CA LYS A 14 -38.87 0.46 -2.14
C LYS A 14 -38.29 0.75 -0.75
N ASN A 15 -39.14 0.88 0.27
CA ASN A 15 -38.71 1.15 1.65
C ASN A 15 -38.06 -0.06 2.34
N PHE A 16 -38.38 -1.30 1.93
CA PHE A 16 -37.73 -2.51 2.45
C PHE A 16 -36.27 -2.66 1.98
N TYR A 17 -35.87 -2.05 0.86
CA TYR A 17 -34.50 -2.14 0.32
C TYR A 17 -33.61 -0.92 0.59
N THR A 18 -34.16 0.18 1.12
CA THR A 18 -33.38 1.42 1.32
C THR A 18 -33.37 1.94 2.76
N GLY A 19 -34.10 1.31 3.69
CA GLY A 19 -34.07 1.62 5.12
C GLY A 19 -32.94 0.89 5.87
N SER A 20 -32.11 1.66 6.57
CA SER A 20 -31.20 1.27 7.68
C SER A 20 -29.99 0.34 7.48
N LEU A 21 -29.76 -0.33 6.34
CA LEU A 21 -28.50 -1.08 6.14
C LEU A 21 -27.27 -0.20 5.80
N LYS A 22 -27.47 1.07 5.44
CA LYS A 22 -26.39 1.98 5.03
C LYS A 22 -25.69 2.71 6.18
N SER A 23 -26.30 2.82 7.37
CA SER A 23 -25.78 3.70 8.42
C SER A 23 -24.44 3.25 9.03
N TYR A 24 -24.10 1.96 8.93
CA TYR A 24 -22.90 1.39 9.54
C TYR A 24 -21.89 0.79 8.55
N LYS A 25 -22.12 0.93 7.24
CA LYS A 25 -21.20 0.39 6.23
C LYS A 25 -19.96 1.28 6.09
N LYS A 26 -18.78 0.68 6.16
CA LYS A 26 -17.51 1.32 5.81
C LYS A 26 -17.02 0.79 4.46
N ILE A 27 -16.55 1.68 3.59
CA ILE A 27 -15.98 1.31 2.29
C ILE A 27 -14.47 1.19 2.45
N SER A 28 -13.93 0.04 2.09
CA SER A 28 -12.51 -0.26 2.05
C SER A 28 -12.07 -0.55 0.61
N TYR A 29 -10.83 -0.19 0.30
CA TYR A 29 -10.13 -0.46 -0.94
C TYR A 29 -8.95 -1.41 -0.75
N SER A 30 -8.53 -1.59 0.50
CA SER A 30 -7.46 -2.50 0.89
C SER A 30 -7.91 -3.96 0.82
N GLN A 31 -6.96 -4.87 1.00
CA GLN A 31 -7.15 -6.30 0.82
C GLN A 31 -7.81 -6.95 2.05
N CYS A 32 -7.45 -6.49 3.24
CA CYS A 32 -7.95 -7.00 4.52
C CYS A 32 -8.48 -5.90 5.46
N GLY A 33 -8.75 -4.70 4.95
CA GLY A 33 -9.33 -3.60 5.73
C GLY A 33 -8.28 -2.70 6.41
N GLU A 34 -7.01 -2.82 6.03
CA GLU A 34 -5.88 -2.03 6.51
C GLU A 34 -6.18 -0.53 6.42
N ASP A 35 -6.69 -0.09 5.26
CA ASP A 35 -7.03 1.32 5.02
C ASP A 35 -8.02 1.86 6.05
N LEU A 36 -8.99 1.07 6.51
CA LEU A 36 -9.94 1.49 7.55
C LEU A 36 -9.30 1.59 8.94
N ILE A 37 -8.40 0.66 9.26
CA ILE A 37 -7.64 0.67 10.52
C ILE A 37 -6.74 1.91 10.54
N MET A 38 -5.97 2.13 9.49
CA MET A 38 -5.09 3.28 9.36
C MET A 38 -5.86 4.60 9.30
N PHE A 39 -7.00 4.64 8.59
CA PHE A 39 -7.82 5.85 8.52
C PHE A 39 -8.41 6.24 9.88
N SER A 40 -8.54 5.29 10.81
CA SER A 40 -8.95 5.60 12.19
C SER A 40 -7.89 6.34 12.99
N LEU A 41 -6.60 6.10 12.71
CA LEU A 41 -5.45 6.76 13.36
C LEU A 41 -5.31 8.23 12.95
N VAL A 42 -5.68 8.57 11.72
CA VAL A 42 -5.36 9.87 11.14
C VAL A 42 -6.44 10.94 11.32
N LYS A 43 -7.55 10.62 12.00
CA LYS A 43 -8.68 11.56 12.17
C LYS A 43 -8.29 12.87 12.89
N LYS A 44 -7.18 12.88 13.62
CA LYS A 44 -6.65 14.04 14.34
C LYS A 44 -5.58 14.82 13.56
N PHE A 45 -5.25 14.43 12.33
CA PHE A 45 -4.19 15.10 11.58
C PHE A 45 -4.59 16.53 11.21
N PRO A 46 -3.66 17.51 11.34
CA PRO A 46 -3.84 18.81 10.73
C PRO A 46 -4.10 18.66 9.23
N LYS A 47 -4.95 19.51 8.65
CA LYS A 47 -5.28 19.48 7.22
C LYS A 47 -4.06 19.63 6.31
N ASP A 48 -3.01 20.26 6.81
CA ASP A 48 -1.77 20.49 6.06
C ASP A 48 -0.81 19.29 6.11
N SER A 49 -1.13 18.24 6.86
CA SER A 49 -0.33 17.02 7.01
C SER A 49 -0.96 15.78 6.35
N LEU A 50 -1.88 15.97 5.40
CA LEU A 50 -2.59 14.88 4.72
C LEU A 50 -1.79 14.32 3.54
N LEU A 51 -0.62 13.75 3.84
CA LEU A 51 0.32 13.19 2.87
C LEU A 51 0.62 11.72 3.10
N TYR A 52 0.76 10.95 2.03
CA TYR A 52 1.25 9.57 2.07
C TYR A 52 2.31 9.30 1.01
N ILE A 53 3.09 8.25 1.22
CA ILE A 53 3.89 7.60 0.19
C ILE A 53 3.52 6.12 0.12
N ASP A 54 3.29 5.63 -1.10
CA ASP A 54 2.83 4.29 -1.41
C ASP A 54 3.89 3.61 -2.28
N VAL A 55 4.68 2.72 -1.69
CA VAL A 55 5.77 2.00 -2.35
C VAL A 55 5.27 0.62 -2.72
N GLY A 56 5.23 0.32 -4.03
CA GLY A 56 4.55 -0.86 -4.56
C GLY A 56 3.04 -0.64 -4.66
N ALA A 57 2.65 0.49 -5.24
CA ALA A 57 1.26 0.96 -5.16
C ALA A 57 0.24 0.07 -5.89
N HIS A 58 0.69 -0.82 -6.78
CA HIS A 58 -0.03 -1.84 -7.57
C HIS A 58 -1.22 -1.33 -8.38
N HIS A 59 -2.29 -0.88 -7.73
CA HIS A 59 -3.48 -0.38 -8.40
C HIS A 59 -4.08 0.82 -7.64
N PRO A 60 -4.58 1.86 -8.33
CA PRO A 60 -5.12 3.06 -7.69
C PRO A 60 -6.48 2.86 -6.99
N LYS A 61 -6.95 1.64 -6.73
CA LYS A 61 -8.26 1.36 -6.10
C LYS A 61 -8.38 -0.06 -5.56
N ARG A 62 -8.00 -1.07 -6.35
CA ARG A 62 -8.09 -2.47 -5.93
C ARG A 62 -6.87 -2.76 -5.06
N PHE A 63 -7.08 -3.37 -3.89
CA PHE A 63 -6.02 -3.67 -2.92
C PHE A 63 -5.17 -2.45 -2.52
N SER A 64 -5.76 -1.26 -2.57
CA SER A 64 -5.05 0.00 -2.36
C SER A 64 -5.24 0.48 -0.93
N ASN A 65 -4.15 0.48 -0.17
CA ASN A 65 -4.10 1.01 1.19
C ASN A 65 -4.26 2.54 1.24
N THR A 66 -4.08 3.23 0.11
CA THR A 66 -4.10 4.70 0.01
C THR A 66 -5.35 5.26 -0.69
N ALA A 67 -6.19 4.42 -1.31
CA ALA A 67 -7.38 4.89 -2.03
C ALA A 67 -8.42 5.57 -1.14
N LEU A 68 -8.61 5.07 0.07
CA LEU A 68 -9.49 5.71 1.05
C LEU A 68 -8.97 7.11 1.43
N PHE A 69 -7.67 7.23 1.67
CA PHE A 69 -7.00 8.49 2.00
C PHE A 69 -7.16 9.50 0.87
N TYR A 70 -6.84 9.11 -0.36
CA TYR A 70 -7.00 9.95 -1.53
C TYR A 70 -8.44 10.48 -1.65
N LYS A 71 -9.45 9.61 -1.51
CA LYS A 71 -10.86 10.02 -1.55
C LYS A 71 -11.23 11.04 -0.47
N ASN A 72 -10.52 11.04 0.66
CA ASN A 72 -10.72 11.96 1.76
C ASN A 72 -9.75 13.15 1.74
N GLY A 73 -9.24 13.52 0.57
CA GLY A 73 -8.48 14.76 0.36
C GLY A 73 -6.98 14.65 0.60
N TRP A 74 -6.47 13.46 0.94
CA TRP A 74 -5.03 13.25 1.00
C TRP A 74 -4.42 13.31 -0.41
N ARG A 75 -3.13 13.60 -0.42
CA ARG A 75 -2.27 13.59 -1.61
C ARG A 75 -1.09 12.69 -1.31
N GLY A 76 -0.50 12.08 -2.32
CA GLY A 76 0.68 11.28 -2.05
C GLY A 76 1.61 11.07 -3.22
N ILE A 77 2.65 10.31 -2.95
CA ILE A 77 3.62 9.82 -3.92
C ILE A 77 3.37 8.33 -4.09
N ASN A 78 2.92 7.91 -5.27
CA ASN A 78 2.75 6.49 -5.60
C ASN A 78 3.95 6.04 -6.44
N VAL A 79 4.59 4.95 -6.03
CA VAL A 79 5.72 4.35 -6.74
C VAL A 79 5.31 2.96 -7.22
N GLU A 80 5.31 2.78 -8.54
CA GLU A 80 4.83 1.55 -9.19
C GLU A 80 5.77 1.12 -10.33
N PRO A 81 6.50 0.00 -10.17
CA PRO A 81 7.43 -0.52 -11.19
C PRO A 81 6.73 -0.98 -12.48
N ASP A 82 5.56 -1.63 -12.39
CA ASP A 82 4.88 -2.18 -13.55
C ASP A 82 4.23 -1.06 -14.39
N LYS A 83 4.66 -0.96 -15.66
CA LYS A 83 4.22 0.07 -16.61
C LYS A 83 2.71 0.04 -16.87
N ASN A 84 2.07 -1.12 -16.80
CA ASN A 84 0.63 -1.25 -17.05
C ASN A 84 -0.17 -0.76 -15.84
N ASN A 85 0.25 -1.16 -14.64
CA ASN A 85 -0.29 -0.69 -13.38
C ASN A 85 -0.10 0.81 -13.20
N PHE A 86 1.10 1.32 -13.46
CA PHE A 86 1.42 2.74 -13.41
C PHE A 86 0.46 3.59 -14.25
N LYS A 87 0.11 3.17 -15.48
CA LYS A 87 -0.82 3.90 -16.35
C LYS A 87 -2.21 4.10 -15.70
N LEU A 88 -2.63 3.20 -14.82
CA LEU A 88 -3.93 3.30 -14.13
C LEU A 88 -3.97 4.52 -13.19
N PHE A 89 -2.82 4.95 -12.67
CA PHE A 89 -2.70 6.09 -11.75
C PHE A 89 -2.97 7.44 -12.40
N GLY A 90 -3.21 7.52 -13.72
CA GLY A 90 -3.72 8.74 -14.37
C GLY A 90 -5.05 9.26 -13.77
N LYS A 91 -5.76 8.42 -13.01
CA LYS A 91 -6.97 8.78 -12.25
C LYS A 91 -6.67 9.48 -10.90
N ARG A 92 -5.44 9.41 -10.41
CA ARG A 92 -4.96 9.99 -9.15
C ARG A 92 -4.28 11.34 -9.39
N LYS A 93 -5.03 12.31 -9.92
CA LYS A 93 -4.50 13.61 -10.40
C LYS A 93 -3.87 14.53 -9.34
N ARG A 94 -4.06 14.25 -8.05
CA ARG A 94 -3.44 15.02 -6.96
C ARG A 94 -2.15 14.37 -6.46
N ASP A 95 -1.90 13.15 -6.90
CA ASP A 95 -0.73 12.40 -6.50
C ASP A 95 0.38 12.61 -7.53
N ILE A 96 1.61 12.51 -7.04
CA ILE A 96 2.78 12.31 -7.87
C ILE A 96 2.88 10.80 -8.11
N ASN A 97 2.84 10.37 -9.36
CA ASN A 97 2.89 8.95 -9.71
C ASN A 97 4.19 8.68 -10.46
N LEU A 98 4.96 7.70 -10.00
CA LEU A 98 6.31 7.41 -10.49
C LEU A 98 6.39 5.97 -11.00
N ASN A 99 6.90 5.80 -12.23
CA ASN A 99 7.18 4.48 -12.79
C ASN A 99 8.64 4.08 -12.54
N LEU A 100 8.92 3.65 -11.32
CA LEU A 100 10.23 3.22 -10.84
C LEU A 100 10.05 2.25 -9.67
N GLY A 101 11.11 1.54 -9.28
CA GLY A 101 11.17 0.80 -8.02
C GLY A 101 11.84 1.59 -6.91
N VAL A 102 11.49 1.31 -5.65
CA VAL A 102 12.28 1.77 -4.50
C VAL A 102 13.24 0.67 -4.08
N TYR A 103 14.50 1.02 -3.83
CA TYR A 103 15.50 0.08 -3.33
C TYR A 103 16.54 0.81 -2.45
N THR A 104 17.59 0.11 -2.03
CA THR A 104 18.67 0.67 -1.18
C THR A 104 19.67 1.55 -1.95
N LYS A 105 19.55 1.64 -3.27
CA LYS A 105 20.44 2.42 -4.16
C LYS A 105 19.67 2.99 -5.35
N GLU A 106 20.31 3.91 -6.06
CA GLU A 106 19.86 4.39 -7.38
C GLU A 106 20.40 3.48 -8.48
N GLY A 107 19.70 3.39 -9.62
CA GLY A 107 20.19 2.67 -10.79
C GLY A 107 19.08 2.02 -11.61
N ILE A 108 19.39 0.87 -12.19
CA ILE A 108 18.46 0.05 -12.97
C ILE A 108 18.56 -1.39 -12.44
N MET A 109 17.42 -2.04 -12.25
CA MET A 109 17.35 -3.44 -11.81
C MET A 109 16.38 -4.26 -12.68
N PRO A 110 16.62 -5.57 -12.85
CA PRO A 110 15.67 -6.46 -13.48
C PRO A 110 14.41 -6.59 -12.60
N TYR A 111 13.26 -6.42 -13.23
CA TYR A 111 11.95 -6.58 -12.61
C TYR A 111 11.24 -7.76 -13.27
N PHE A 112 10.90 -8.77 -12.48
CA PHE A 112 10.32 -10.02 -12.94
C PHE A 112 8.80 -9.89 -12.92
N ARG A 113 8.19 -9.92 -14.11
CA ARG A 113 6.74 -9.92 -14.25
C ARG A 113 6.21 -11.33 -14.36
N LEU A 114 5.24 -11.67 -13.52
CA LEU A 114 4.56 -12.95 -13.53
C LEU A 114 3.18 -12.83 -14.20
N ASN A 115 2.59 -13.99 -14.52
CA ASN A 115 1.24 -14.05 -15.07
C ASN A 115 0.14 -13.62 -14.07
N GLU A 116 0.46 -13.50 -12.78
CA GLU A 116 -0.33 -12.78 -11.79
C GLU A 116 0.43 -11.51 -11.36
N SER A 117 -0.14 -10.35 -11.68
CA SER A 117 0.52 -9.04 -11.55
C SER A 117 0.77 -8.60 -10.11
N THR A 118 0.05 -9.18 -9.14
CA THR A 118 0.30 -8.89 -7.73
C THR A 118 1.64 -9.46 -7.28
N LEU A 119 2.15 -10.52 -7.92
CA LEU A 119 3.37 -11.23 -7.50
C LEU A 119 4.65 -10.72 -8.16
N ASN A 120 4.58 -9.63 -8.92
CA ASN A 120 5.73 -9.09 -9.64
C ASN A 120 6.77 -8.54 -8.65
N THR A 121 8.04 -8.90 -8.82
CA THR A 121 9.08 -8.62 -7.82
C THR A 121 10.43 -8.22 -8.46
N PHE A 122 11.27 -7.53 -7.70
CA PHE A 122 12.69 -7.34 -8.01
C PHE A 122 13.56 -8.52 -7.56
N SER A 123 13.02 -9.46 -6.78
CA SER A 123 13.71 -10.65 -6.28
C SER A 123 13.64 -11.79 -7.29
N GLU A 124 14.77 -12.09 -7.92
CA GLU A 124 14.88 -13.25 -8.83
C GLU A 124 14.56 -14.57 -8.11
N ASN A 125 14.99 -14.69 -6.84
CA ASN A 125 14.75 -15.89 -6.04
C ASN A 125 13.25 -16.13 -5.83
N GLU A 126 12.50 -15.08 -5.52
CA GLU A 126 11.04 -15.18 -5.36
C GLU A 126 10.33 -15.47 -6.67
N ALA A 127 10.67 -14.77 -7.74
CA ALA A 127 10.10 -15.04 -9.06
C ALA A 127 10.28 -16.51 -9.46
N ARG A 128 11.48 -17.08 -9.21
CA ARG A 128 11.78 -18.49 -9.48
C ARG A 128 11.10 -19.44 -8.51
N GLU A 129 10.86 -19.03 -7.26
CA GLU A 129 10.09 -19.83 -6.29
C GLU A 129 8.62 -19.92 -6.68
N TYR A 130 8.00 -18.80 -7.07
CA TYR A 130 6.64 -18.76 -7.57
C TYR A 130 6.45 -19.64 -8.81
N GLU A 131 7.42 -19.63 -9.73
CA GLU A 131 7.42 -20.51 -10.89
C GLU A 131 7.47 -22.00 -10.50
N LYS A 132 8.39 -22.37 -9.60
CA LYS A 132 8.62 -23.77 -9.22
C LYS A 132 7.55 -24.36 -8.31
N LYS A 133 7.13 -23.63 -7.27
CA LYS A 133 6.27 -24.16 -6.19
C LYS A 133 4.79 -23.87 -6.39
N HIS A 134 4.47 -22.80 -7.10
CA HIS A 134 3.10 -22.29 -7.21
C HIS A 134 2.56 -22.28 -8.64
N ASN A 135 3.34 -22.80 -9.60
CA ASN A 135 2.96 -22.98 -11.00
C ASN A 135 2.56 -21.66 -11.69
N PHE A 136 3.11 -20.55 -11.21
CA PHE A 136 3.10 -19.27 -11.91
C PHE A 136 4.15 -19.28 -13.03
N LYS A 137 4.12 -18.27 -13.90
CA LYS A 137 5.06 -18.15 -15.02
C LYS A 137 5.65 -16.76 -15.04
N ILE A 138 6.97 -16.68 -15.19
CA ILE A 138 7.65 -15.42 -15.52
C ILE A 138 7.31 -15.12 -16.99
N ILE A 139 6.58 -14.03 -17.21
CA ILE A 139 6.11 -13.62 -18.56
C ILE A 139 7.02 -12.57 -19.19
N ALA A 140 7.81 -11.85 -18.40
CA ALA A 140 8.80 -10.88 -18.86
C ALA A 140 9.82 -10.54 -17.77
N ILE A 141 10.97 -10.03 -18.18
CA ILE A 141 11.96 -9.37 -17.31
C ILE A 141 12.21 -7.99 -17.91
N ASP A 142 11.81 -6.95 -17.19
CA ASP A 142 11.96 -5.56 -17.64
C ASP A 142 13.08 -4.87 -16.86
N GLU A 143 13.87 -4.04 -17.53
CA GLU A 143 14.80 -3.14 -16.86
C GLU A 143 14.02 -1.92 -16.35
N ILE A 144 13.96 -1.77 -15.02
CA ILE A 144 13.21 -0.70 -14.35
C ILE A 144 14.19 0.21 -13.60
N PRO A 145 14.08 1.55 -13.75
CA PRO A 145 14.85 2.45 -12.91
C PRO A 145 14.46 2.27 -11.45
N ILE A 146 15.45 2.28 -10.57
CA ILE A 146 15.26 2.22 -9.13
C ILE A 146 15.82 3.49 -8.47
N ALA A 147 15.17 3.90 -7.38
CA ALA A 147 15.57 5.03 -6.58
C ALA A 147 15.52 4.70 -5.09
N THR A 148 16.24 5.46 -4.28
CA THR A 148 16.13 5.39 -2.82
C THR A 148 14.89 6.13 -2.33
N LEU A 149 14.34 5.69 -1.20
CA LEU A 149 13.21 6.38 -0.58
C LEU A 149 13.55 7.84 -0.26
N ASN A 150 14.78 8.09 0.20
CA ASN A 150 15.29 9.42 0.48
C ASN A 150 15.36 10.31 -0.77
N SER A 151 15.81 9.80 -1.92
CA SER A 151 15.87 10.62 -3.15
C SER A 151 14.48 10.97 -3.66
N VAL A 152 13.52 10.04 -3.58
CA VAL A 152 12.11 10.27 -3.90
C VAL A 152 11.55 11.37 -3.01
N ILE A 153 11.74 11.28 -1.70
CA ILE A 153 11.23 12.25 -0.73
C ILE A 153 11.89 13.63 -0.90
N ASN A 154 13.20 13.67 -1.11
CA ASN A 154 13.94 14.91 -1.38
C ASN A 154 13.40 15.63 -2.63
N LYS A 155 13.16 14.87 -3.70
CA LYS A 155 12.71 15.43 -4.98
C LYS A 155 11.25 15.86 -4.98
N TYR A 156 10.38 15.08 -4.33
CA TYR A 156 8.92 15.22 -4.51
C TYR A 156 8.18 15.70 -3.27
N ASN A 157 8.84 15.78 -2.11
CA ASN A 157 8.25 16.32 -0.88
C ASN A 157 9.23 17.20 -0.09
N ASN A 158 10.13 17.91 -0.77
CA ASN A 158 11.10 18.84 -0.18
C ASN A 158 11.92 18.24 0.97
N GLY A 159 12.21 16.93 0.90
CA GLY A 159 12.97 16.23 1.94
C GLY A 159 12.20 15.93 3.22
N ILE A 160 10.90 16.24 3.29
CA ILE A 160 10.06 15.97 4.46
C ILE A 160 9.37 14.62 4.27
N PHE A 161 9.48 13.71 5.23
CA PHE A 161 8.84 12.40 5.11
C PHE A 161 7.30 12.54 5.21
N PRO A 162 6.51 11.96 4.29
CA PRO A 162 5.07 11.87 4.47
C PRO A 162 4.71 11.11 5.77
N PRO A 163 3.73 11.55 6.55
CA PRO A 163 3.43 10.91 7.83
C PRO A 163 2.91 9.47 7.70
N PHE A 164 2.46 9.07 6.52
CA PHE A 164 2.02 7.71 6.24
C PHE A 164 2.87 7.08 5.13
N LEU A 165 3.48 5.94 5.44
CA LEU A 165 4.16 5.06 4.49
C LEU A 165 3.37 3.76 4.37
N ASN A 166 2.97 3.41 3.14
CA ASN A 166 2.64 2.04 2.77
C ASN A 166 3.81 1.45 1.99
N ILE A 167 4.25 0.24 2.34
CA ILE A 167 5.34 -0.46 1.66
C ILE A 167 4.97 -1.93 1.46
N ASP A 168 4.96 -2.34 0.20
CA ASP A 168 4.68 -3.69 -0.27
C ASP A 168 5.53 -3.90 -1.53
N THR A 169 6.74 -4.42 -1.35
CA THR A 169 7.75 -4.54 -2.41
C THR A 169 8.05 -5.97 -2.78
N GLU A 170 7.23 -6.92 -2.31
CA GLU A 170 7.40 -8.35 -2.47
C GLU A 170 8.85 -8.74 -2.08
N GLY A 171 9.15 -8.60 -0.78
CA GLY A 171 10.33 -9.21 -0.15
C GLY A 171 11.53 -8.29 0.15
N THR A 172 11.47 -7.01 -0.20
CA THR A 172 12.59 -6.05 0.01
C THR A 172 12.27 -4.93 1.01
N GLU A 173 11.19 -5.09 1.77
CA GLU A 173 10.65 -4.07 2.66
C GLU A 173 11.66 -3.73 3.75
N LEU A 174 12.28 -4.75 4.35
CA LEU A 174 13.20 -4.58 5.46
C LEU A 174 14.42 -3.76 5.06
N GLU A 175 15.06 -4.10 3.94
CA GLU A 175 16.24 -3.40 3.45
C GLU A 175 15.93 -1.94 3.16
N ILE A 176 14.75 -1.66 2.57
CA ILE A 176 14.31 -0.29 2.31
C ILE A 176 14.04 0.45 3.63
N LEU A 177 13.33 -0.17 4.56
CA LEU A 177 12.99 0.41 5.87
C LEU A 177 14.23 0.71 6.71
N GLN A 178 15.30 -0.07 6.58
CA GLN A 178 16.58 0.16 7.25
C GLN A 178 17.30 1.43 6.76
N THR A 179 16.94 1.98 5.59
CA THR A 179 17.55 3.21 5.05
C THR A 179 16.96 4.51 5.62
N ILE A 180 15.89 4.42 6.41
CA ILE A 180 15.17 5.58 6.95
C ILE A 180 15.90 6.14 8.19
N ASP A 181 16.04 7.47 8.28
CA ASP A 181 16.53 8.15 9.48
C ASP A 181 15.40 8.33 10.51
N TYR A 182 15.26 7.34 11.40
CA TYR A 182 14.27 7.33 12.49
C TYR A 182 14.54 8.35 13.62
N VAL A 183 15.64 9.10 13.55
CA VAL A 183 15.91 10.19 14.49
C VAL A 183 15.35 11.51 13.96
N LYS A 184 15.61 11.80 12.68
CA LYS A 184 15.33 13.12 12.10
C LYS A 184 14.07 13.17 11.23
N ASN A 185 13.85 12.18 10.38
CA ASN A 185 12.86 12.28 9.30
C ASN A 185 12.27 10.91 8.95
N PHE A 186 11.11 10.60 9.53
CA PHE A 186 10.48 9.28 9.46
C PHE A 186 8.95 9.41 9.47
N PRO A 187 8.23 8.41 8.93
CA PRO A 187 6.77 8.43 8.92
C PRO A 187 6.21 8.24 10.34
N LYS A 188 4.98 8.68 10.57
CA LYS A 188 4.29 8.44 11.85
C LYS A 188 3.63 7.07 11.88
N ILE A 189 3.18 6.61 10.72
CA ILE A 189 2.46 5.37 10.51
C ILE A 189 3.13 4.61 9.36
N ILE A 190 3.41 3.33 9.58
CA ILE A 190 3.90 2.42 8.54
C ILE A 190 2.90 1.28 8.40
N CYS A 191 2.49 0.98 7.17
CA CYS A 191 1.85 -0.29 6.84
C CYS A 191 2.84 -1.06 5.97
N ALA A 192 3.25 -2.22 6.44
CA ALA A 192 4.19 -3.07 5.73
C ALA A 192 3.61 -4.47 5.57
N GLU A 193 3.89 -5.10 4.43
CA GLU A 193 3.69 -6.54 4.32
C GLU A 193 4.61 -7.25 5.33
N THR A 194 4.01 -8.08 6.18
CA THR A 194 4.75 -8.79 7.23
C THR A 194 4.47 -10.28 7.22
N MET A 195 3.76 -10.79 6.22
CA MET A 195 3.69 -12.23 6.01
C MET A 195 4.94 -12.67 5.27
N GLY A 196 5.55 -13.74 5.77
CA GLY A 196 6.67 -14.39 5.14
C GLY A 196 6.23 -15.24 3.95
N TYR A 197 7.23 -15.79 3.26
CA TYR A 197 7.11 -16.63 2.07
C TYR A 197 5.87 -17.55 2.06
N GLY A 198 5.07 -17.45 0.98
CA GLY A 198 3.87 -18.27 0.73
C GLY A 198 2.53 -17.53 0.76
N GLY A 199 2.55 -16.21 0.93
CA GLY A 199 1.36 -15.34 0.90
C GLY A 199 0.30 -15.76 1.93
N TYR A 200 -0.99 -15.72 1.54
CA TYR A 200 -2.15 -16.09 2.37
C TYR A 200 -2.10 -17.46 3.06
N ARG A 201 -1.21 -18.37 2.63
CA ARG A 201 -1.07 -19.72 3.19
C ARG A 201 0.13 -19.87 4.11
N SER A 202 0.99 -18.86 4.16
CA SER A 202 2.08 -18.82 5.13
C SER A 202 1.52 -18.50 6.50
N THR A 203 2.04 -19.16 7.54
CA THR A 203 1.80 -18.76 8.94
C THR A 203 3.02 -18.07 9.54
N ASN A 204 4.07 -17.87 8.74
CA ASN A 204 5.34 -17.36 9.22
C ASN A 204 5.36 -15.85 9.00
N GLU A 205 5.31 -15.08 10.08
CA GLU A 205 5.52 -13.64 10.01
C GLU A 205 6.99 -13.31 9.71
N ASN A 206 7.23 -12.19 9.02
CA ASN A 206 8.55 -11.58 8.88
C ASN A 206 8.95 -10.93 10.23
N LYS A 207 9.39 -11.79 11.17
CA LYS A 207 9.78 -11.38 12.53
C LYS A 207 10.94 -10.40 12.52
N GLU A 208 11.83 -10.47 11.54
CA GLU A 208 12.97 -9.57 11.44
C GLU A 208 12.51 -8.13 11.19
N LEU A 209 11.61 -7.94 10.21
CA LEU A 209 10.99 -6.64 9.93
C LEU A 209 10.23 -6.11 11.14
N ILE A 210 9.39 -6.95 11.75
CA ILE A 210 8.62 -6.57 12.94
C ILE A 210 9.55 -6.12 14.06
N ASN A 211 10.55 -6.94 14.41
CA ASN A 211 11.49 -6.63 15.48
C ASN A 211 12.31 -5.37 15.20
N PHE A 212 12.70 -5.15 13.95
CA PHE A 212 13.38 -3.93 13.52
C PHE A 212 12.54 -2.69 13.81
N LEU A 213 11.27 -2.66 13.35
CA LEU A 213 10.38 -1.52 13.56
C LEU A 213 10.10 -1.26 15.04
N LEU A 214 9.93 -2.32 15.84
CA LEU A 214 9.83 -2.20 17.30
C LEU A 214 11.10 -1.59 17.91
N GLY A 215 12.28 -2.03 17.46
CA GLY A 215 13.58 -1.54 17.91
C GLY A 215 13.80 -0.05 17.63
N VAL A 216 13.30 0.46 16.51
CA VAL A 216 13.38 1.90 16.15
C VAL A 216 12.21 2.74 16.71
N GLY A 217 11.39 2.17 17.59
CA GLY A 217 10.43 2.93 18.40
C GLY A 217 8.98 2.92 17.89
N TYR A 218 8.63 2.01 16.99
CA TYR A 218 7.23 1.76 16.63
C TYR A 218 6.57 0.77 17.58
N LEU A 219 5.24 0.82 17.59
CA LEU A 219 4.35 -0.13 18.23
C LEU A 219 3.42 -0.71 17.17
N ILE A 220 3.12 -2.00 17.27
CA ILE A 220 2.08 -2.63 16.45
C ILE A 220 0.72 -2.08 16.89
N TYR A 221 0.04 -1.40 15.98
CA TYR A 221 -1.31 -0.87 16.21
C TYR A 221 -2.39 -1.85 15.77
N GLY A 222 -2.14 -2.56 14.67
CA GLY A 222 -3.04 -3.58 14.17
C GLY A 222 -2.32 -4.52 13.23
N GLN A 223 -2.77 -5.75 13.16
CA GLN A 223 -2.30 -6.73 12.20
C GLN A 223 -3.51 -7.26 11.43
N THR A 224 -3.28 -7.49 10.15
CA THR A 224 -4.21 -8.17 9.26
C THR A 224 -3.59 -9.50 8.84
N GLY A 225 -4.28 -10.28 8.01
CA GLY A 225 -3.74 -11.54 7.52
C GLY A 225 -2.52 -11.40 6.60
N LEU A 226 -2.13 -10.18 6.19
CA LEU A 226 -1.02 -9.91 5.27
C LEU A 226 -0.08 -8.82 5.81
N ASN A 227 -0.68 -7.72 6.25
CA ASN A 227 0.04 -6.52 6.63
C ASN A 227 0.00 -6.27 8.13
N SER A 228 1.10 -5.71 8.65
CA SER A 228 1.13 -5.11 9.98
C SER A 228 1.16 -3.59 9.87
N ILE A 229 0.37 -2.95 10.73
CA ILE A 229 0.25 -1.49 10.86
C ILE A 229 0.97 -1.06 12.13
N PHE A 230 1.96 -0.21 11.95
CA PHE A 230 2.83 0.31 12.98
C PHE A 230 2.59 1.80 13.20
N THR A 231 2.73 2.23 14.45
CA THR A 231 2.66 3.64 14.83
C THR A 231 3.86 4.00 15.68
N HIS A 232 4.51 5.13 15.38
CA HIS A 232 5.67 5.54 16.16
C HIS A 232 5.22 6.02 17.55
N LYS A 233 5.91 5.59 18.62
CA LYS A 233 5.53 5.93 20.01
C LYS A 233 5.43 7.43 20.29
N LYS A 234 6.22 8.24 19.57
CA LYS A 234 6.14 9.71 19.65
C LYS A 234 4.81 10.27 19.16
N TRP A 235 4.01 9.54 18.38
CA TRP A 235 2.73 10.01 17.87
C TRP A 235 1.54 9.64 18.76
N ILE A 236 1.57 8.47 19.40
CA ILE A 236 0.45 7.99 20.25
C ILE A 236 0.29 8.85 21.52
N ASN A 237 1.35 9.47 22.01
CA ASN A 237 1.35 10.24 23.26
C ASN A 237 0.88 11.71 23.10
N TYR A 238 0.26 12.07 21.96
CA TYR A 238 -0.36 13.39 21.69
C TYR A 238 -1.85 13.25 21.38
#